data_AF-A0A5S6R9D3-F1
#
_entry.id   AF-A0A5S6R9D3-F1
#
_cell.length_a   1.000
_cell.length_b   1.000
_cell.length_c   1.000
_cell.angle_alpha   90.00
_cell.angle_beta   90.00
_cell.angle_gamma   90.00
#
_symmetry.space_group_name_H-M   'P 1'
#
loop_
_entity.id
_entity.type
_entity.pdbx_description
1 polymer ?
#
loop_
_entity_poly.entity_id
_entity_poly.type
_entity_poly.pdbx_seq_one_letter_code
_entity_poly.pdbx_strand_id
1 'polypeptide(L)'
;MSQQGKPISTTTSGSSRARTPRTGNKIPKERFRIIAVDAVGLPTSPRKILSRFRSICGVIGRQKFSILQDDIKLVPAAEKDIAWLTFKESFDYPAEHEDYLRRAAFKVWEEFHAKKLTPESRARSEAYRLLQTRNQHPHRLGTAGYAGKEEEWQREDEEAEESCTPLVFGDIPHPRARNWARARYQKNDDGTIFMPNAEDQRVYEATKELVVEQQVSQEACSQRREDDLLTKALGNKEHYGRTRGVGSSVPWKYGFPDYAWQYKKRTSNKAEKDARLEAKIRASIRAELTSEFDEKLKSMRAKIRQEIREEQQNP
;
A
#
# COMPACT_ATOMS: atom_id res chain seq x y z
N MET A 1 48.96 -27.33 -25.19
CA MET A 1 47.70 -26.64 -25.56
C MET A 1 46.63 -27.08 -24.58
N SER A 2 46.50 -26.38 -23.44
CA SER A 2 45.52 -26.69 -22.39
C SER A 2 44.32 -25.76 -22.53
N GLN A 3 43.18 -26.30 -22.95
CA GLN A 3 41.95 -25.52 -23.04
C GLN A 3 41.37 -25.27 -21.64
N GLN A 4 41.26 -23.99 -21.29
CA GLN A 4 40.51 -23.52 -20.12
C GLN A 4 39.01 -23.56 -20.43
N GLY A 5 38.25 -24.35 -19.66
CA GLY A 5 36.79 -24.34 -19.68
C GLY A 5 36.26 -23.04 -19.10
N LYS A 6 35.49 -22.29 -19.89
CA LYS A 6 34.73 -21.10 -19.46
C LYS A 6 33.48 -21.54 -18.67
N PRO A 7 33.17 -20.93 -17.51
CA PRO A 7 31.90 -21.19 -16.83
C PRO A 7 30.74 -20.50 -17.57
N ILE A 8 29.79 -21.30 -18.02
CA ILE A 8 28.54 -20.87 -18.65
C ILE A 8 27.68 -20.14 -17.61
N SER A 9 27.52 -18.84 -17.79
CA SER A 9 26.55 -18.03 -17.04
C SER A 9 25.15 -18.28 -17.60
N THR A 10 24.37 -19.12 -16.93
CA THR A 10 22.94 -19.26 -17.21
C THR A 10 22.19 -18.11 -16.54
N THR A 11 22.01 -17.02 -17.28
CA THR A 11 21.19 -15.88 -16.87
C THR A 11 19.71 -16.25 -17.02
N THR A 12 19.08 -16.75 -15.96
CA THR A 12 17.61 -16.91 -15.92
C THR A 12 16.98 -15.53 -15.78
N SER A 13 16.64 -14.92 -16.92
CA SER A 13 15.88 -13.68 -17.04
C SER A 13 14.42 -13.92 -16.63
N GLY A 14 14.18 -13.92 -15.32
CA GLY A 14 12.82 -13.84 -14.77
C GLY A 14 12.20 -12.51 -15.15
N SER A 15 11.43 -12.47 -16.24
CA SER A 15 10.58 -11.34 -16.62
C SER A 15 9.49 -11.15 -15.56
N SER A 16 9.79 -10.41 -14.50
CA SER A 16 8.78 -9.87 -13.61
C SER A 16 8.05 -8.77 -14.39
N ARG A 17 6.97 -9.13 -15.09
CA ARG A 17 6.03 -8.14 -15.64
C ARG A 17 5.59 -7.23 -14.49
N ALA A 18 5.93 -5.95 -14.57
CA ALA A 18 5.35 -4.93 -13.72
C ALA A 18 3.82 -5.05 -13.81
N ARG A 19 3.15 -5.23 -12.67
CA ARG A 19 1.68 -5.25 -12.66
C ARG A 19 1.23 -3.88 -13.15
N THR A 20 0.40 -3.86 -14.19
CA THR A 20 -0.24 -2.63 -14.63
C THR A 20 -0.92 -1.97 -13.44
N PRO A 21 -0.78 -0.65 -13.26
CA PRO A 21 -1.49 0.06 -12.22
C PRO A 21 -2.98 -0.28 -12.30
N ARG A 22 -3.60 -0.61 -11.16
CA ARG A 22 -5.03 -0.88 -11.13
C ARG A 22 -5.77 0.43 -11.40
N THR A 23 -6.14 0.67 -12.64
CA THR A 23 -7.03 1.77 -13.01
C THR A 23 -8.39 1.54 -12.37
N GLY A 24 -8.99 2.59 -11.80
CA GLY A 24 -10.35 2.51 -11.25
C GLY A 24 -11.36 2.01 -12.28
N ASN A 25 -12.38 1.28 -11.83
CA ASN A 25 -13.45 0.79 -12.71
C ASN A 25 -14.20 1.99 -13.30
N LYS A 26 -14.08 2.20 -14.62
CA LYS A 26 -14.84 3.19 -15.39
C LYS A 26 -15.97 2.48 -16.15
N ILE A 27 -17.06 3.20 -16.43
CA ILE A 27 -18.09 2.70 -17.37
C ILE A 27 -17.42 2.66 -18.76
N PRO A 28 -17.35 1.49 -19.42
CA PRO A 28 -16.81 1.40 -20.77
C PRO A 28 -17.65 2.25 -21.75
N LYS A 29 -17.01 2.78 -22.80
CA LYS A 29 -17.73 3.50 -23.87
C LYS A 29 -18.48 2.58 -24.83
N GLU A 30 -18.21 1.28 -24.76
CA GLU A 30 -18.83 0.24 -25.58
C GLU A 30 -20.18 -0.18 -24.98
N ARG A 31 -21.17 -0.40 -25.85
CA ARG A 31 -22.46 -0.98 -25.45
C ARG A 31 -22.40 -2.49 -25.43
N PHE A 32 -22.98 -3.09 -24.40
CA PHE A 32 -23.01 -4.55 -24.26
C PHE A 32 -24.39 -5.10 -24.60
N ARG A 33 -24.44 -6.07 -25.52
CA ARG A 33 -25.69 -6.74 -25.89
C ARG A 33 -26.04 -7.86 -24.93
N ILE A 34 -27.23 -7.79 -24.32
CA ILE A 34 -27.81 -8.86 -23.49
C ILE A 34 -28.82 -9.63 -24.34
N ILE A 35 -28.63 -10.94 -24.46
CA ILE A 35 -29.47 -11.80 -25.33
C ILE A 35 -30.49 -12.58 -24.51
N ALA A 36 -30.10 -13.04 -23.33
CA ALA A 36 -30.94 -13.86 -22.47
C ALA A 36 -30.76 -13.46 -21.01
N VAL A 37 -31.86 -13.49 -20.27
CA VAL A 37 -31.96 -13.11 -18.86
C VAL A 37 -32.59 -14.27 -18.10
N ASP A 38 -32.13 -14.54 -16.87
CA ASP A 38 -32.73 -15.56 -16.01
C ASP A 38 -34.03 -15.09 -15.35
N ALA A 39 -34.70 -15.99 -14.62
CA ALA A 39 -35.97 -15.69 -13.93
C ALA A 39 -35.85 -14.58 -12.85
N VAL A 40 -34.64 -14.27 -12.40
CA VAL A 40 -34.35 -13.25 -11.39
C VAL A 40 -33.98 -11.91 -12.04
N GLY A 41 -33.83 -11.87 -13.36
CA GLY A 41 -33.47 -10.68 -14.12
C GLY A 41 -31.98 -10.49 -14.35
N LEU A 42 -31.13 -11.48 -14.06
CA LEU A 42 -29.70 -11.40 -14.31
C LEU A 42 -29.35 -11.82 -15.74
N PRO A 43 -28.48 -11.07 -16.44
CA PRO A 43 -27.98 -11.45 -17.76
C PRO A 43 -27.19 -12.75 -17.76
N THR A 44 -27.60 -13.72 -18.58
CA THR A 44 -26.97 -15.06 -18.67
C THR A 44 -26.10 -15.21 -19.91
N SER A 45 -26.48 -14.57 -21.02
CA SER A 45 -25.75 -14.63 -22.30
C SER A 45 -25.48 -13.24 -22.86
N PRO A 46 -24.25 -12.93 -23.32
CA PRO A 46 -23.06 -13.80 -23.46
C PRO A 46 -22.33 -14.18 -22.16
N ARG A 47 -21.50 -15.25 -22.13
CA ARG A 47 -20.85 -15.81 -20.90
C ARG A 47 -20.18 -14.81 -19.93
N LYS A 48 -19.66 -13.66 -20.42
CA LYS A 48 -18.99 -12.64 -19.58
C LYS A 48 -19.89 -11.44 -19.23
N ILE A 49 -21.14 -11.43 -19.67
CA ILE A 49 -22.05 -10.29 -19.55
C ILE A 49 -22.42 -9.99 -18.10
N LEU A 50 -22.62 -11.02 -17.26
CA LEU A 50 -23.00 -10.85 -15.86
C LEU A 50 -21.93 -10.07 -15.07
N SER A 51 -20.65 -10.34 -15.35
CA SER A 51 -19.54 -9.62 -14.73
C SER A 51 -19.53 -8.15 -15.13
N ARG A 52 -19.80 -7.86 -16.42
CA ARG A 52 -19.93 -6.49 -16.93
C ARG A 52 -21.15 -5.77 -16.34
N PHE A 53 -22.29 -6.43 -16.31
CA PHE A 53 -23.52 -5.96 -15.67
C PHE A 53 -23.28 -5.55 -14.23
N ARG A 54 -22.74 -6.45 -13.39
CA ARG A 54 -22.44 -6.15 -11.98
C ARG A 54 -21.42 -5.03 -11.82
N SER A 55 -20.38 -5.01 -12.68
CA SER A 55 -19.37 -3.96 -12.65
C SER A 55 -19.97 -2.58 -12.98
N ILE A 56 -20.76 -2.48 -14.04
CA ILE A 56 -21.38 -1.23 -14.49
C ILE A 56 -22.43 -0.77 -13.48
N CYS A 57 -23.34 -1.65 -13.03
CA CYS A 57 -24.29 -1.34 -11.96
C CYS A 57 -23.57 -0.83 -10.71
N GLY A 58 -22.47 -1.48 -10.31
CA GLY A 58 -21.68 -1.05 -9.17
C GLY A 58 -21.02 0.33 -9.35
N VAL A 59 -20.58 0.68 -10.57
CA VAL A 59 -20.03 2.02 -10.85
C VAL A 59 -21.15 3.07 -10.83
N ILE A 60 -22.28 2.80 -11.48
CA ILE A 60 -23.45 3.69 -11.49
C ILE A 60 -23.93 3.94 -10.07
N GLY A 61 -24.09 2.88 -9.27
CA GLY A 61 -24.56 3.01 -7.89
C GLY A 61 -23.65 3.88 -7.03
N ARG A 62 -22.33 3.78 -7.20
CA ARG A 62 -21.35 4.63 -6.49
C ARG A 62 -21.33 6.08 -6.98
N GLN A 63 -21.71 6.34 -8.23
CA GLN A 63 -21.69 7.68 -8.82
C GLN A 63 -23.00 8.43 -8.59
N LYS A 64 -24.12 7.72 -8.61
CA LYS A 64 -25.47 8.30 -8.61
C LYS A 64 -26.15 8.24 -7.25
N PHE A 65 -25.84 7.28 -6.40
CA PHE A 65 -26.42 7.19 -5.07
C PHE A 65 -25.42 7.59 -4.00
N SER A 66 -25.86 8.51 -3.12
CA SER A 66 -25.07 8.94 -1.98
C SER A 66 -25.06 7.85 -0.90
N ILE A 67 -23.86 7.51 -0.41
CA ILE A 67 -23.70 6.62 0.75
C ILE A 67 -24.24 7.22 2.05
N LEU A 68 -24.61 8.51 2.06
CA LEU A 68 -25.22 9.18 3.20
C LEU A 68 -26.73 8.93 3.30
N GLN A 69 -27.36 8.41 2.24
CA GLN A 69 -28.74 7.96 2.30
C GLN A 69 -28.76 6.52 2.79
N ASP A 70 -29.32 6.32 3.97
CA ASP A 70 -29.25 5.05 4.72
C ASP A 70 -30.01 3.91 4.04
N ASP A 71 -31.01 4.22 3.22
CA ASP A 71 -31.78 3.23 2.47
C ASP A 71 -32.00 3.72 1.03
N ILE A 72 -31.86 2.81 0.07
CA ILE A 72 -32.18 3.05 -1.34
C ILE A 72 -33.66 3.42 -1.53
N LYS A 73 -34.53 3.05 -0.60
CA LYS A 73 -35.94 3.47 -0.60
C LYS A 73 -36.08 4.98 -0.42
N LEU A 74 -35.19 5.61 0.34
CA LEU A 74 -35.17 7.05 0.59
C LEU A 74 -34.58 7.86 -0.58
N VAL A 75 -33.89 7.19 -1.51
CA VAL A 75 -33.39 7.84 -2.74
C VAL A 75 -34.59 8.35 -3.56
N PRO A 76 -34.63 9.65 -3.92
CA PRO A 76 -35.68 10.22 -4.77
C PRO A 76 -35.87 9.45 -6.09
N ALA A 77 -37.10 9.38 -6.59
CA ALA A 77 -37.41 8.71 -7.85
C ALA A 77 -36.60 9.28 -9.03
N ALA A 78 -36.39 10.61 -9.06
CA ALA A 78 -35.57 11.26 -10.08
C ALA A 78 -34.13 10.73 -10.14
N GLU A 79 -33.49 10.48 -8.99
CA GLU A 79 -32.13 9.93 -8.95
C GLU A 79 -32.09 8.48 -9.43
N LYS A 80 -33.12 7.69 -9.07
CA LYS A 80 -33.30 6.31 -9.54
C LYS A 80 -33.49 6.26 -11.05
N ASP A 81 -34.24 7.19 -11.61
CA ASP A 81 -34.48 7.28 -13.05
C ASP A 81 -33.23 7.73 -13.80
N ILE A 82 -32.47 8.71 -13.28
CA ILE A 82 -31.17 9.10 -13.84
C ILE A 82 -30.20 7.92 -13.86
N ALA A 83 -30.11 7.17 -12.75
CA ALA A 83 -29.27 5.96 -12.67
C ALA A 83 -29.70 4.90 -13.69
N TRP A 84 -31.01 4.73 -13.88
CA TRP A 84 -31.55 3.82 -14.89
C TRP A 84 -31.24 4.28 -16.32
N LEU A 85 -31.37 5.58 -16.62
CA LEU A 85 -31.01 6.14 -17.92
C LEU A 85 -29.53 5.92 -18.25
N THR A 86 -28.62 6.16 -17.29
CA THR A 86 -27.19 5.86 -17.45
C THR A 86 -26.94 4.36 -17.67
N PHE A 87 -27.75 3.49 -17.06
CA PHE A 87 -27.68 2.05 -17.31
C PHE A 87 -28.08 1.73 -18.76
N LYS A 88 -29.17 2.31 -19.29
CA LYS A 88 -29.60 2.06 -20.69
C LYS A 88 -28.56 2.48 -21.71
N GLU A 89 -27.78 3.52 -21.43
CA GLU A 89 -26.69 3.95 -22.32
C GLU A 89 -25.61 2.87 -22.51
N SER A 90 -25.46 1.96 -21.54
CA SER A 90 -24.41 0.94 -21.50
C SER A 90 -24.80 -0.42 -22.08
N PHE A 91 -26.10 -0.68 -22.29
CA PHE A 91 -26.60 -2.00 -22.68
C PHE A 91 -27.66 -1.95 -23.77
N ASP A 92 -27.56 -2.86 -24.74
CA ASP A 92 -28.62 -3.13 -25.70
C ASP A 92 -29.33 -4.45 -25.29
N TYR A 93 -30.64 -4.43 -25.18
CA TYR A 93 -31.43 -5.58 -24.72
C TYR A 93 -32.84 -5.60 -25.33
N PRO A 94 -33.49 -6.76 -25.46
CA PRO A 94 -34.89 -6.86 -25.85
C PRO A 94 -35.80 -6.12 -24.87
N ALA A 95 -36.81 -5.40 -25.38
CA ALA A 95 -37.75 -4.63 -24.55
C ALA A 95 -38.49 -5.50 -23.51
N GLU A 96 -38.78 -6.76 -23.85
CA GLU A 96 -39.42 -7.74 -22.97
C GLU A 96 -38.63 -8.01 -21.68
N HIS A 97 -37.32 -7.74 -21.68
CA HIS A 97 -36.44 -7.95 -20.54
C HIS A 97 -36.22 -6.69 -19.70
N GLU A 98 -36.77 -5.53 -20.09
CA GLU A 98 -36.50 -4.26 -19.42
C GLU A 98 -36.85 -4.30 -17.93
N ASP A 99 -38.05 -4.77 -17.58
CA ASP A 99 -38.53 -4.82 -16.19
C ASP A 99 -37.73 -5.81 -15.32
N TYR A 100 -37.27 -6.91 -15.93
CA TYR A 100 -36.43 -7.90 -15.24
C TYR A 100 -35.04 -7.32 -14.95
N LEU A 101 -34.41 -6.70 -15.95
CA LEU A 101 -33.09 -6.07 -15.82
C LEU A 101 -33.13 -4.90 -14.86
N ARG A 102 -34.20 -4.09 -14.89
CA ARG A 102 -34.42 -2.99 -13.96
C ARG A 102 -34.44 -3.50 -12.53
N ARG A 103 -35.29 -4.48 -12.22
CA ARG A 103 -35.36 -5.09 -10.88
C ARG A 103 -34.02 -5.66 -10.42
N ALA A 104 -33.30 -6.35 -11.29
CA ALA A 104 -31.99 -6.90 -10.97
C ALA A 104 -30.94 -5.81 -10.70
N ALA A 105 -30.92 -4.72 -11.47
CA ALA A 105 -30.02 -3.59 -11.26
C ALA A 105 -30.31 -2.89 -9.93
N PHE A 106 -31.59 -2.66 -9.61
CA PHE A 106 -32.00 -2.12 -8.31
C PHE A 106 -31.52 -3.00 -7.17
N LYS A 107 -31.74 -4.32 -7.25
CA LYS A 107 -31.26 -5.28 -6.23
C LYS A 107 -29.75 -5.18 -5.98
N VAL A 108 -28.94 -5.04 -7.03
CA VAL A 108 -27.49 -4.82 -6.89
C VAL A 108 -27.18 -3.54 -6.11
N TRP A 109 -27.95 -2.48 -6.33
CA TRP A 109 -27.81 -1.22 -5.59
C TRP A 109 -28.31 -1.33 -4.13
N GLU A 110 -29.38 -2.08 -3.86
CA GLU A 110 -29.83 -2.38 -2.49
C GLU A 110 -28.76 -3.15 -1.71
N GLU A 111 -28.18 -4.19 -2.31
CA GLU A 111 -27.08 -4.97 -1.73
C GLU A 111 -25.85 -4.10 -1.43
N PHE A 112 -25.56 -3.13 -2.30
CA PHE A 112 -24.48 -2.16 -2.08
C PHE A 112 -24.75 -1.27 -0.87
N HIS A 113 -25.96 -0.70 -0.73
CA HIS A 113 -26.34 0.11 0.43
C HIS A 113 -26.31 -0.73 1.72
N ALA A 114 -26.92 -1.91 1.72
CA ALA A 114 -26.94 -2.81 2.87
C ALA A 114 -25.53 -3.13 3.38
N LYS A 115 -24.59 -3.41 2.46
CA LYS A 115 -23.19 -3.66 2.81
C LYS A 115 -22.52 -2.44 3.46
N LYS A 116 -22.81 -1.23 2.97
CA LYS A 116 -22.24 0.02 3.50
C LYS A 116 -22.86 0.46 4.82
N LEU A 117 -24.11 0.07 5.07
CA LEU A 117 -24.85 0.35 6.29
C LEU A 117 -24.43 -0.53 7.47
N THR A 118 -23.76 -1.67 7.22
CA THR A 118 -23.30 -2.56 8.30
C THR A 118 -22.52 -1.79 9.38
N PRO A 119 -22.76 -2.07 10.68
CA PRO A 119 -22.06 -1.40 11.78
C PRO A 119 -20.54 -1.46 11.62
N GLU A 120 -20.00 -2.60 11.16
CA GLU A 120 -18.58 -2.77 10.86
C GLU A 120 -18.06 -1.85 9.75
N SER A 121 -18.87 -1.57 8.72
CA SER A 121 -18.49 -0.67 7.62
C SER A 121 -18.49 0.79 8.10
N ARG A 122 -19.52 1.19 8.86
CA ARG A 122 -19.61 2.53 9.46
C ARG A 122 -18.48 2.77 10.45
N ALA A 123 -18.23 1.84 11.37
CA ALA A 123 -17.14 1.92 12.33
C ALA A 123 -15.77 2.03 11.65
N ARG A 124 -15.52 1.26 10.57
CA ARG A 124 -14.29 1.42 9.77
C ARG A 124 -14.19 2.80 9.14
N SER A 125 -15.28 3.30 8.56
CA SER A 125 -15.32 4.63 7.94
C SER A 125 -15.02 5.73 8.96
N GLU A 126 -15.63 5.66 10.15
CA GLU A 126 -15.38 6.59 11.24
C GLU A 126 -13.94 6.51 11.75
N ALA A 127 -13.39 5.30 11.94
CA ALA A 127 -12.01 5.11 12.32
C ALA A 127 -11.03 5.75 11.32
N TYR A 128 -11.27 5.59 10.01
CA TYR A 128 -10.44 6.26 8.98
C TYR A 128 -10.61 7.78 8.98
N ARG A 129 -11.82 8.30 9.22
CA ARG A 129 -12.07 9.74 9.34
C ARG A 129 -11.32 10.33 10.54
N LEU A 130 -11.34 9.67 11.69
CA LEU A 130 -10.60 10.07 12.88
C LEU A 130 -9.08 9.97 12.68
N LEU A 131 -8.60 8.98 11.94
CA LEU A 131 -7.19 8.91 11.54
C LEU A 131 -6.80 10.07 10.63
N GLN A 132 -7.67 10.47 9.71
CA GLN A 132 -7.43 11.61 8.82
C GLN A 132 -7.34 12.94 9.60
N THR A 133 -8.19 13.16 10.60
CA THR A 133 -8.14 14.37 11.44
C THR A 133 -6.85 14.45 12.28
N ARG A 134 -6.18 13.33 12.54
CA ARG A 134 -4.88 13.30 13.22
C ARG A 134 -3.69 13.64 12.30
N ASN A 135 -3.92 13.79 11.00
CA ASN A 135 -2.86 14.18 10.06
C ASN A 135 -2.55 15.67 10.20
N GLN A 136 -1.42 15.99 10.83
CA GLN A 136 -0.95 17.36 11.06
C GLN A 136 -0.50 18.07 9.77
N HIS A 137 -0.09 17.31 8.75
CA HIS A 137 0.53 17.84 7.53
C HIS A 137 -0.22 17.38 6.27
N PRO A 138 -1.50 17.77 6.08
CA PRO A 138 -2.27 17.39 4.90
C PRO A 138 -1.64 18.02 3.64
N HIS A 139 -1.30 17.18 2.66
CA HIS A 139 -0.83 17.67 1.36
C HIS A 139 -1.99 18.10 0.48
N ARG A 140 -1.72 18.95 -0.51
CA ARG A 140 -2.70 19.47 -1.49
C ARG A 140 -2.52 18.91 -2.89
N LEU A 141 -1.81 17.79 -3.00
CA LEU A 141 -1.62 17.07 -4.25
C LEU A 141 -2.95 16.47 -4.74
N GLY A 142 -3.15 16.50 -6.05
CA GLY A 142 -4.28 15.84 -6.71
C GLY A 142 -4.15 14.31 -6.72
N THR A 143 -5.02 13.63 -7.47
CA THR A 143 -5.10 12.16 -7.52
C THR A 143 -3.80 11.49 -7.97
N ALA A 144 -3.01 12.16 -8.82
CA ALA A 144 -1.72 11.65 -9.29
C ALA A 144 -0.61 11.71 -8.23
N GLY A 145 -0.85 12.42 -7.11
CA GLY A 145 0.10 12.54 -6.00
C GLY A 145 1.41 13.20 -6.43
N TYR A 146 2.50 12.83 -5.74
CA TYR A 146 3.84 13.35 -6.01
C TYR A 146 4.33 12.96 -7.41
N ALA A 147 4.12 11.72 -7.83
CA ALA A 147 4.57 11.23 -9.13
C ALA A 147 4.03 12.05 -10.30
N GLY A 148 2.77 12.50 -10.23
CA GLY A 148 2.20 13.36 -11.27
C GLY A 148 2.64 14.83 -11.20
N LYS A 149 3.02 15.32 -10.02
CA LYS A 149 3.52 16.70 -9.84
C LYS A 149 5.01 16.84 -10.08
N GLU A 150 5.76 15.75 -9.98
CA GLU A 150 7.21 15.72 -10.19
C GLU A 150 7.59 16.21 -11.60
N GLU A 151 6.90 15.75 -12.65
CA GLU A 151 7.14 16.21 -14.03
C GLU A 151 6.81 17.70 -14.22
N GLU A 152 5.78 18.22 -13.55
CA GLU A 152 5.40 19.63 -13.59
C GLU A 152 6.46 20.50 -12.91
N TRP A 153 6.90 20.07 -11.71
CA TRP A 153 7.95 20.74 -10.95
C TRP A 153 9.32 20.71 -11.62
N GLN A 154 9.66 19.64 -12.34
CA GLN A 154 10.90 19.58 -13.12
C GLN A 154 10.88 20.59 -14.26
N ARG A 155 9.75 20.72 -14.98
CA ARG A 155 9.61 21.72 -16.04
C ARG A 155 9.67 23.15 -15.50
N GLU A 156 9.01 23.42 -14.38
CA GLU A 156 9.10 24.72 -13.69
C GLU A 156 10.54 25.04 -13.26
N ASP A 157 11.30 24.04 -12.83
CA ASP A 157 12.70 24.22 -12.44
C ASP A 157 13.59 24.53 -13.65
N GLU A 158 13.41 23.80 -14.76
CA GLU A 158 14.13 24.04 -16.02
C GLU A 158 13.82 25.44 -16.57
N GLU A 159 12.55 25.84 -16.61
CA GLU A 159 12.12 27.17 -17.05
C GLU A 159 12.68 28.28 -16.15
N ALA A 160 12.72 28.07 -14.84
CA ALA A 160 13.32 29.01 -13.90
C ALA A 160 14.84 29.14 -14.10
N GLU A 161 15.53 28.04 -14.43
CA GLU A 161 16.96 28.05 -14.76
C GLU A 161 17.21 28.79 -16.09
N GLU A 162 16.42 28.53 -17.13
CA GLU A 162 16.50 29.22 -18.43
C GLU A 162 16.21 30.72 -18.33
N SER A 163 15.20 31.09 -17.52
CA SER A 163 14.81 32.49 -17.30
C SER A 163 15.62 33.20 -16.22
N CYS A 164 16.57 32.51 -15.58
CA CYS A 164 17.34 33.02 -14.42
C CYS A 164 16.44 33.52 -13.26
N THR A 165 15.26 32.92 -13.10
CA THR A 165 14.31 33.20 -12.02
C THR A 165 14.61 32.33 -10.80
N PRO A 166 14.46 32.83 -9.56
CA PRO A 166 14.65 32.00 -8.37
C PRO A 166 13.71 30.79 -8.32
N LEU A 167 14.28 29.61 -8.10
CA LEU A 167 13.53 28.36 -7.94
C LEU A 167 12.59 28.42 -6.72
N VAL A 168 11.38 27.91 -6.88
CA VAL A 168 10.42 27.78 -5.78
C VAL A 168 10.99 26.80 -4.74
N PHE A 169 11.25 27.29 -3.53
CA PHE A 169 11.97 26.56 -2.47
C PHE A 169 13.40 26.12 -2.88
N GLY A 170 14.10 26.93 -3.69
CA GLY A 170 15.48 26.68 -4.11
C GLY A 170 16.50 26.70 -2.97
N ASP A 171 16.14 27.26 -1.82
CA ASP A 171 16.90 27.22 -0.57
C ASP A 171 16.99 25.83 0.05
N ILE A 172 16.16 24.88 -0.39
CA ILE A 172 16.24 23.47 0.00
C ILE A 172 16.93 22.67 -1.10
N PRO A 173 18.21 22.27 -0.93
CA PRO A 173 18.95 21.55 -1.97
C PRO A 173 18.43 20.12 -2.20
N HIS A 174 17.83 19.48 -1.19
CA HIS A 174 17.40 18.08 -1.30
C HIS A 174 16.00 17.96 -1.96
N PRO A 175 15.86 17.33 -3.15
CA PRO A 175 14.61 17.31 -3.92
C PRO A 175 13.41 16.76 -3.14
N ARG A 176 13.59 15.69 -2.36
CA ARG A 176 12.52 15.12 -1.50
C ARG A 176 11.95 16.13 -0.49
N ALA A 177 12.81 16.88 0.19
CA ALA A 177 12.38 17.87 1.18
C ALA A 177 11.69 19.05 0.49
N ARG A 178 12.25 19.50 -0.65
CA ARG A 178 11.66 20.52 -1.51
C ARG A 178 10.28 20.12 -2.02
N ASN A 179 10.12 18.90 -2.54
CA ASN A 179 8.85 18.36 -3.01
C ASN A 179 7.81 18.27 -1.88
N TRP A 180 8.23 17.91 -0.66
CA TRP A 180 7.34 17.91 0.50
C TRP A 180 6.78 19.31 0.81
N ALA A 181 7.60 20.36 0.69
CA ALA A 181 7.18 21.75 0.83
C ALA A 181 6.28 22.19 -0.35
N ARG A 182 6.67 21.87 -1.59
CA ARG A 182 5.87 22.14 -2.80
C ARG A 182 4.47 21.49 -2.76
N ALA A 183 4.31 20.38 -2.06
CA ALA A 183 3.02 19.73 -1.88
C ALA A 183 2.05 20.48 -0.94
N ARG A 184 2.50 21.54 -0.23
CA ARG A 184 1.78 22.17 0.88
C ARG A 184 1.66 23.69 0.81
N TYR A 185 2.42 24.36 -0.05
CA TYR A 185 2.31 25.80 -0.21
C TYR A 185 1.04 26.23 -0.98
N GLN A 186 0.70 27.50 -0.83
CA GLN A 186 -0.20 28.23 -1.70
C GLN A 186 0.52 29.46 -2.27
N LYS A 187 0.04 29.93 -3.41
CA LYS A 187 0.48 31.16 -4.05
C LYS A 187 -0.64 32.18 -3.94
N ASN A 188 -0.34 33.37 -3.44
CA ASN A 188 -1.26 34.52 -3.49
C ASN A 188 -1.38 35.04 -4.93
N ASP A 189 -2.40 35.87 -5.19
CA ASP A 189 -2.57 36.53 -6.49
C ASP A 189 -1.36 37.41 -6.84
N ASP A 190 -0.70 37.98 -5.83
CA ASP A 190 0.54 38.77 -5.95
C ASP A 190 1.80 37.93 -6.25
N GLY A 191 1.65 36.61 -6.33
CA GLY A 191 2.74 35.67 -6.63
C GLY A 191 3.58 35.24 -5.43
N THR A 192 3.35 35.80 -4.24
CA THR A 192 4.01 35.37 -3.00
C THR A 192 3.57 33.97 -2.59
N ILE A 193 4.53 33.12 -2.20
CA ILE A 193 4.28 31.77 -1.69
C ILE A 193 4.17 31.80 -0.16
N PHE A 194 3.23 31.04 0.39
CA PHE A 194 3.08 30.87 1.84
C PHE A 194 2.58 29.47 2.18
N MET A 195 2.86 29.00 3.40
CA MET A 195 2.29 27.75 3.93
C MET A 195 1.00 28.08 4.70
N PRO A 196 -0.18 27.56 4.30
CA PRO A 196 -1.43 27.86 5.00
C PRO A 196 -1.51 27.26 6.40
N ASN A 197 -0.69 26.24 6.69
CA ASN A 197 -0.63 25.56 7.97
C ASN A 197 0.64 25.97 8.71
N ALA A 198 0.48 26.47 9.93
CA ALA A 198 1.59 26.93 10.76
C ALA A 198 2.61 25.82 11.07
N GLU A 199 2.15 24.57 11.23
CA GLU A 199 3.07 23.45 11.48
C GLU A 199 3.89 23.10 10.23
N ASP A 200 3.34 23.27 9.02
CA ASP A 200 4.09 23.07 7.77
C ASP A 200 5.16 24.17 7.59
N GLN A 201 4.84 25.41 8.00
CA GLN A 201 5.79 26.52 8.02
C GLN A 201 6.96 26.26 8.98
N ARG A 202 6.69 25.74 10.19
CA ARG A 202 7.75 25.37 11.15
C ARG A 202 8.69 24.29 10.60
N VAL A 203 8.14 23.29 9.92
CA VAL A 203 8.96 22.24 9.29
C VAL A 203 9.82 22.82 8.17
N TYR A 204 9.29 23.77 7.40
CA TYR A 204 10.04 24.46 6.36
C TYR A 204 11.21 25.27 6.95
N GLU A 205 10.95 26.09 7.98
CA GLU A 205 11.98 26.88 8.68
C GLU A 205 13.05 25.99 9.31
N ALA A 206 12.65 24.94 10.04
CA ALA A 206 13.59 23.97 10.60
C ALA A 206 14.41 23.26 9.51
N THR A 207 13.83 22.99 8.35
CA THR A 207 14.58 22.41 7.21
C THR A 207 15.65 23.39 6.72
N LYS A 208 15.35 24.69 6.64
CA LYS A 208 16.32 25.71 6.23
C LYS A 208 17.47 25.82 7.24
N GLU A 209 17.15 25.85 8.53
CA GLU A 209 18.15 25.89 9.61
C GLU A 209 19.10 24.69 9.50
N LEU A 210 18.55 23.48 9.34
CA LEU A 210 19.37 22.26 9.16
C LEU A 210 20.24 22.29 7.89
N VAL A 211 19.78 22.92 6.81
CA VAL A 211 20.59 23.08 5.58
C VAL A 211 21.78 24.00 5.85
N VAL A 212 21.56 25.12 6.56
CA VAL A 212 22.62 26.04 6.96
C VAL A 212 23.62 25.35 7.90
N GLU A 213 23.13 24.61 8.90
CA GLU A 213 23.97 23.84 9.83
C GLU A 213 24.85 22.81 9.10
N GLN A 214 24.30 22.08 8.13
CA GLN A 214 25.08 21.13 7.33
C GLN A 214 26.15 21.83 6.48
N GLN A 215 25.87 23.02 5.98
CA GLN A 215 26.83 23.77 5.18
C GLN A 215 27.97 24.36 6.02
N VAL A 216 27.67 24.79 7.25
CA VAL A 216 28.66 25.31 8.21
C VAL A 216 29.55 24.20 8.77
N SER A 217 28.98 23.04 9.09
CA SER A 217 29.70 21.94 9.72
C SER A 217 30.64 21.17 8.78
N GLN A 218 30.51 21.37 7.45
CA GLN A 218 31.12 20.49 6.42
C GLN A 218 30.89 18.99 6.72
N GLU A 219 29.88 18.65 7.51
CA GLU A 219 29.61 17.27 7.88
C GLU A 219 29.14 16.52 6.63
N ALA A 220 29.90 15.48 6.28
CA ALA A 220 29.51 14.57 5.23
C ALA A 220 28.08 14.06 5.50
N CYS A 221 27.24 14.14 4.48
CA CYS A 221 25.85 13.67 4.45
C CYS A 221 25.63 12.47 5.39
N SER A 222 24.64 12.56 6.28
CA SER A 222 24.40 11.57 7.34
C SER A 222 24.55 10.14 6.81
N GLN A 223 25.39 9.32 7.44
CA GLN A 223 25.67 7.94 6.99
C GLN A 223 24.44 7.02 7.03
N ARG A 224 23.33 7.50 7.60
CA ARG A 224 22.11 6.76 7.82
C ARG A 224 20.96 7.41 7.06
N ARG A 225 20.32 6.63 6.20
CA ARG A 225 19.13 7.01 5.39
C ARG A 225 17.94 7.55 6.19
N GLU A 226 17.91 7.30 7.50
CA GLU A 226 16.80 7.64 8.41
C GLU A 226 16.99 9.04 9.04
N ASP A 227 18.15 9.66 8.84
CA ASP A 227 18.56 10.91 9.48
C ASP A 227 18.68 12.07 8.47
N ASP A 228 17.85 12.05 7.42
CA ASP A 228 17.84 13.10 6.41
C ASP A 228 17.15 14.39 6.91
N LEU A 229 17.36 15.50 6.18
CA LEU A 229 16.82 16.83 6.50
C LEU A 229 15.32 16.82 6.82
N LEU A 230 14.50 16.19 5.97
CA LEU A 230 13.05 16.21 6.13
C LEU A 230 12.62 15.37 7.34
N THR A 231 13.27 14.22 7.57
CA THR A 231 12.94 13.37 8.72
C THR A 231 13.34 14.02 10.04
N LYS A 232 14.48 14.73 10.06
CA LYS A 232 14.91 15.55 11.21
C LYS A 232 13.94 16.70 11.47
N ALA A 233 13.59 17.48 10.45
CA ALA A 233 12.66 18.60 10.58
C ALA A 233 11.25 18.18 11.04
N LEU A 234 10.77 17.00 10.62
CA LEU A 234 9.48 16.45 11.07
C LEU A 234 9.53 15.83 12.48
N GLY A 235 10.72 15.59 13.04
CA GLY A 235 10.90 15.02 14.38
C GLY A 235 10.35 13.60 14.56
N ASN A 236 9.95 12.92 13.49
CA ASN A 236 9.38 11.58 13.56
C ASN A 236 9.99 10.65 12.51
N LYS A 237 10.08 9.36 12.86
CA LYS A 237 10.67 8.36 11.98
C LYS A 237 9.85 8.19 10.70
N GLU A 238 10.54 8.05 9.57
CA GLU A 238 9.94 7.71 8.29
C GLU A 238 9.21 6.35 8.36
N HIS A 239 8.06 6.22 7.68
CA HIS A 239 7.34 4.95 7.63
C HIS A 239 8.04 3.93 6.72
N TYR A 240 8.20 2.70 7.18
CA TYR A 240 8.81 1.65 6.37
C TYR A 240 7.96 1.33 5.13
N GLY A 241 8.60 1.22 3.97
CA GLY A 241 7.97 0.82 2.71
C GLY A 241 7.32 1.95 1.90
N ARG A 242 7.33 3.19 2.40
CA ARG A 242 6.85 4.38 1.72
C ARG A 242 7.81 5.54 1.96
N THR A 243 7.99 6.42 0.98
CA THR A 243 8.86 7.59 1.12
C THR A 243 8.04 8.89 1.03
N ARG A 244 7.97 9.65 2.13
CA ARG A 244 7.40 11.01 2.17
C ARG A 244 8.09 11.92 1.16
N GLY A 245 7.36 12.85 0.56
CA GLY A 245 7.94 13.80 -0.42
C GLY A 245 8.24 13.21 -1.80
N VAL A 246 8.03 11.91 -2.01
CA VAL A 246 8.31 11.23 -3.29
C VAL A 246 7.10 10.45 -3.80
N GLY A 247 6.43 9.67 -2.95
CA GLY A 247 5.23 8.97 -3.38
C GLY A 247 4.76 7.88 -2.43
N SER A 248 3.46 7.61 -2.45
CA SER A 248 2.86 6.65 -1.53
C SER A 248 3.21 5.19 -1.82
N SER A 249 3.60 4.89 -3.05
CA SER A 249 3.98 3.56 -3.55
C SER A 249 5.48 3.41 -3.74
N VAL A 250 6.27 4.43 -3.39
CA VAL A 250 7.72 4.42 -3.60
C VAL A 250 8.38 3.87 -2.34
N PRO A 251 9.02 2.69 -2.40
CA PRO A 251 9.76 2.15 -1.26
C PRO A 251 11.10 2.87 -1.11
N TRP A 252 11.68 2.75 0.08
CA TRP A 252 12.92 3.46 0.45
C TRP A 252 14.09 3.20 -0.50
N LYS A 253 14.17 2.02 -1.11
CA LYS A 253 15.21 1.68 -2.10
C LYS A 253 15.28 2.71 -3.24
N TYR A 254 14.13 3.23 -3.68
CA TYR A 254 14.05 4.19 -4.79
C TYR A 254 13.92 5.63 -4.28
N GLY A 255 13.28 5.85 -3.13
CA GLY A 255 13.12 7.19 -2.57
C GLY A 255 14.37 7.74 -1.86
N PHE A 256 15.40 6.92 -1.66
CA PHE A 256 16.68 7.28 -1.05
C PHE A 256 17.84 6.72 -1.91
N PRO A 257 18.06 7.25 -3.12
CA PRO A 257 19.04 6.69 -4.06
C PRO A 257 20.47 6.68 -3.50
N ASP A 258 20.86 7.72 -2.75
CA ASP A 258 22.19 7.83 -2.12
C ASP A 258 22.47 6.70 -1.11
N TYR A 259 21.40 6.07 -0.60
CA TYR A 259 21.46 4.98 0.36
C TYR A 259 21.06 3.64 -0.25
N ALA A 260 20.93 3.54 -1.58
CA ALA A 260 20.53 2.31 -2.26
C ALA A 260 21.46 1.13 -1.94
N TRP A 261 22.75 1.40 -1.72
CA TRP A 261 23.76 0.41 -1.31
C TRP A 261 23.47 -0.25 0.04
N GLN A 262 22.74 0.43 0.95
CA GLN A 262 22.33 -0.14 2.24
C GLN A 262 21.20 -1.16 2.09
N TYR A 263 20.51 -1.18 0.94
CA TYR A 263 19.41 -2.10 0.67
C TYR A 263 19.94 -3.50 0.31
N LYS A 264 20.42 -4.25 1.31
CA LYS A 264 20.85 -5.65 1.13
C LYS A 264 19.63 -6.56 0.97
N LYS A 265 19.60 -7.35 -0.11
CA LYS A 265 18.60 -8.42 -0.28
C LYS A 265 18.75 -9.43 0.88
N ARG A 266 17.62 -9.86 1.46
CA ARG A 266 17.56 -10.88 2.53
C ARG A 266 17.88 -12.30 2.01
N THR A 267 18.90 -12.46 1.18
CA THR A 267 19.29 -13.77 0.63
C THR A 267 20.28 -14.51 1.53
N SER A 268 21.03 -13.85 2.41
CA SER A 268 22.01 -14.52 3.30
C SER A 268 21.43 -15.03 4.63
N ASN A 269 20.40 -14.38 5.18
CA ASN A 269 20.00 -14.63 6.58
C ASN A 269 18.86 -15.63 6.77
N LYS A 270 18.26 -16.17 5.69
CA LYS A 270 17.22 -17.20 5.85
C LYS A 270 17.86 -18.54 6.22
N ALA A 271 18.82 -19.01 5.42
CA ALA A 271 19.55 -20.25 5.69
C ALA A 271 20.24 -20.23 7.06
N GLU A 272 20.84 -19.10 7.45
CA GLU A 272 21.47 -18.95 8.77
C GLU A 272 20.46 -18.97 9.92
N LYS A 273 19.30 -18.33 9.77
CA LYS A 273 18.23 -18.38 10.77
C LYS A 273 17.58 -19.76 10.87
N ASP A 274 17.38 -20.40 9.74
CA ASP A 274 16.84 -21.76 9.66
C ASP A 274 17.83 -22.74 10.31
N ALA A 275 19.13 -22.62 10.02
CA ALA A 275 20.19 -23.41 10.67
C ALA A 275 20.29 -23.13 12.18
N ARG A 276 20.14 -21.86 12.60
CA ARG A 276 20.12 -21.50 14.03
C ARG A 276 18.89 -22.06 14.75
N LEU A 277 17.74 -22.05 14.10
CA LEU A 277 16.51 -22.63 14.64
C LEU A 277 16.63 -24.16 14.71
N GLU A 278 17.16 -24.80 13.66
CA GLU A 278 17.40 -26.23 13.63
C GLU A 278 18.40 -26.67 14.70
N ALA A 279 19.48 -25.91 14.91
CA ALA A 279 20.44 -26.18 15.97
C ALA A 279 19.80 -26.10 17.37
N LYS A 280 18.91 -25.12 17.59
CA LYS A 280 18.15 -25.01 18.85
C LYS A 280 17.20 -26.20 19.05
N ILE A 281 16.47 -26.59 18.02
CA ILE A 281 15.57 -27.76 18.07
C ILE A 281 16.38 -29.03 18.37
N ARG A 282 17.50 -29.26 17.64
CA ARG A 282 18.39 -30.40 17.86
C ARG A 282 19.00 -30.42 19.26
N ALA A 283 19.34 -29.26 19.82
CA ALA A 283 19.87 -29.16 21.19
C ALA A 283 18.80 -29.48 22.24
N SER A 284 17.57 -28.99 22.06
CA SER A 284 16.44 -29.31 22.96
C SER A 284 16.13 -30.81 22.96
N ILE A 285 16.00 -31.41 21.78
CA ILE A 285 15.75 -32.85 21.64
C ILE A 285 16.88 -33.66 22.28
N ARG A 286 18.15 -33.24 22.10
CA ARG A 286 19.28 -33.92 22.74
C ARG A 286 19.22 -33.84 24.26
N ALA A 287 18.91 -32.66 24.82
CA ALA A 287 18.81 -32.47 26.26
C ALA A 287 17.68 -33.31 26.87
N GLU A 288 16.51 -33.33 26.24
CA GLU A 288 15.37 -34.17 26.64
C GLU A 288 15.74 -35.66 26.60
N LEU A 289 16.31 -36.14 25.49
CA LEU A 289 16.74 -37.53 25.37
C LEU A 289 17.80 -37.90 26.42
N THR A 290 18.79 -37.04 26.68
CA THR A 290 19.80 -37.31 27.71
C THR A 290 19.19 -37.40 29.11
N SER A 291 18.22 -36.53 29.42
CA SER A 291 17.52 -36.58 30.71
C SER A 291 16.70 -37.87 30.85
N GLU A 292 15.98 -38.28 29.81
CA GLU A 292 15.23 -39.55 29.84
C GLU A 292 16.14 -40.77 29.97
N PHE A 293 17.29 -40.78 29.29
CA PHE A 293 18.27 -41.85 29.40
C PHE A 293 18.89 -41.91 30.79
N ASP A 294 19.25 -40.77 31.38
CA ASP A 294 19.83 -40.71 32.73
C ASP A 294 18.84 -41.20 33.79
N GLU A 295 17.56 -40.84 33.68
CA GLU A 295 16.52 -41.34 34.57
C GLU A 295 16.31 -42.85 34.43
N LYS A 296 16.30 -43.38 33.19
CA LYS A 296 16.25 -44.84 32.96
C LYS A 296 17.49 -45.56 33.52
N LEU A 297 18.68 -44.98 33.40
CA LEU A 297 19.91 -45.56 33.95
C LEU A 297 19.89 -45.56 35.49
N LYS A 298 19.40 -44.49 36.13
CA LYS A 298 19.19 -44.46 37.58
C LYS A 298 18.19 -45.52 38.03
N SER A 299 17.05 -45.62 37.35
CA SER A 299 16.04 -46.66 37.62
C SER A 299 16.60 -48.07 37.45
N MET A 300 17.35 -48.33 36.38
CA MET A 300 17.96 -49.65 36.13
C MET A 300 19.00 -50.00 37.21
N ARG A 301 19.87 -49.05 37.58
CA ARG A 301 20.83 -49.24 38.68
C ARG A 301 20.16 -49.49 40.02
N ALA A 302 19.03 -48.84 40.28
CA ALA A 302 18.24 -49.07 41.48
C ALA A 302 17.65 -50.48 41.51
N LYS A 303 17.10 -50.96 40.37
CA LYS A 303 16.61 -52.34 40.24
C LYS A 303 17.71 -53.38 40.46
N ILE A 304 18.87 -53.22 39.82
CA ILE A 304 20.02 -54.13 40.00
C ILE A 304 20.47 -54.16 41.48
N ARG A 305 20.50 -53.01 42.17
CA ARG A 305 20.83 -52.97 43.60
C ARG A 305 19.80 -53.67 44.47
N GLN A 306 18.53 -53.63 44.07
CA GLN A 306 17.44 -54.31 44.77
C GLN A 306 17.51 -55.83 44.53
N GLU A 307 17.73 -56.28 43.30
CA GLU A 307 17.93 -57.70 42.95
C GLU A 307 19.13 -58.29 43.70
N ILE A 308 20.28 -57.61 43.72
CA ILE A 308 21.45 -58.06 44.50
C ILE A 308 21.11 -58.17 46.00
N ARG A 309 20.26 -57.29 46.53
CA ARG A 309 19.84 -57.34 47.94
C ARG A 309 18.90 -58.51 48.22
N GLU A 310 17.99 -58.79 47.30
CA GLU A 310 17.02 -59.90 47.38
C GLU A 310 17.72 -61.26 47.21
N GLU A 311 18.71 -61.38 46.33
CA GLU A 311 19.54 -62.60 46.17
C GLU A 311 20.38 -62.91 47.42
N GLN A 312 20.82 -61.89 48.17
CA GLN A 312 21.54 -62.07 49.44
C GLN A 312 20.62 -62.43 50.61
N GLN A 313 19.29 -62.39 50.43
CA GLN A 313 18.29 -62.68 51.46
C GLN A 313 17.57 -64.03 51.27
N ASN A 314 17.85 -64.77 50.19
CA ASN A 314 17.24 -66.07 49.94
C ASN A 314 18.33 -67.18 49.94
N PRO A 315 18.56 -67.87 51.07
CA PRO A 315 19.57 -68.92 51.21
C PRO A 315 19.23 -70.24 50.52
#